data_AF-A0A2S2R6E7-F1
#
_entry.id   AF-A0A2S2R6E7-F1
#
_cell.length_a   1.000
_cell.length_b   1.000
_cell.length_c   1.000
_cell.angle_alpha   90.00
_cell.angle_beta   90.00
_cell.angle_gamma   90.00
#
_symmetry.space_group_name_H-M   'P 1'
#
loop_
_entity.id
_entity.type
_entity.pdbx_description
1 polymer ?
#
loop_
_entity_poly.entity_id
_entity_poly.type
_entity_poly.pdbx_seq_one_letter_code
_entity_poly.pdbx_strand_id
1 'polypeptide(L)'
;MHVYKSFQQAISRVPTQHATHDPVYTPIVHKLDEIFQELAVPEEPCKEKLVCKMYGNPAKFSPHSNLVSAQLSSETAASSAGRTTVSADAARLWRYVQAAKEGQNGEDCRVLYPTCNMLG
;
A
#
# COMPACT_ATOMS: atom_id res chain seq x y z
N MET A 1 -3.46 20.67 -11.06
CA MET A 1 -3.76 20.06 -9.74
C MET A 1 -2.45 19.51 -9.20
N HIS A 2 -1.75 20.29 -8.38
CA HIS A 2 -0.45 19.95 -7.80
C HIS A 2 -0.60 19.80 -6.30
N VAL A 3 -0.74 18.58 -5.79
CA VAL A 3 -0.53 18.32 -4.37
C VAL A 3 0.03 16.92 -4.24
N TYR A 4 1.36 16.75 -4.28
CA TYR A 4 2.08 15.69 -3.55
C TYR A 4 3.52 16.15 -3.37
N LYS A 5 3.77 16.91 -2.29
CA LYS A 5 5.08 17.49 -1.98
C LYS A 5 5.56 16.97 -0.63
N SER A 6 6.73 16.31 -0.69
CA SER A 6 7.77 16.11 0.33
C SER A 6 7.44 15.35 1.63
N PHE A 7 8.08 14.18 1.75
CA PHE A 7 8.21 13.39 2.98
C PHE A 7 9.38 13.90 3.83
N GLN A 8 9.13 14.36 5.07
CA GLN A 8 10.18 14.49 6.09
C GLN A 8 9.67 14.21 7.52
N GLN A 9 10.21 13.11 8.06
CA GLN A 9 10.58 12.74 9.44
C GLN A 9 9.81 13.26 10.66
N ALA A 10 9.36 12.31 11.51
CA ALA A 10 9.47 12.41 12.97
C ALA A 10 9.49 11.01 13.62
N ILE A 11 10.47 10.79 14.50
CA ILE A 11 10.65 9.60 15.37
C ILE A 11 9.98 9.90 16.71
N SER A 12 9.25 8.94 17.33
CA SER A 12 9.46 8.50 18.74
C SER A 12 8.32 7.63 19.32
N ARG A 13 8.77 6.62 20.10
CA ARG A 13 8.15 5.80 21.18
C ARG A 13 7.49 4.46 20.82
N VAL A 14 8.12 3.39 21.34
CA VAL A 14 7.85 1.94 21.15
C VAL A 14 7.17 1.38 22.41
N PRO A 15 6.14 0.51 22.27
CA PRO A 15 6.00 -0.66 23.12
C PRO A 15 6.32 -1.92 22.33
N THR A 16 7.20 -2.74 22.89
CA THR A 16 7.70 -4.00 22.32
C THR A 16 6.60 -5.07 22.39
N GLN A 17 5.68 -5.05 21.43
CA GLN A 17 4.89 -6.22 21.08
C GLN A 17 4.96 -6.36 19.56
N HIS A 18 5.44 -7.51 19.09
CA HIS A 18 5.25 -7.95 17.72
C HIS A 18 3.75 -8.25 17.55
N ALA A 19 2.92 -7.21 17.62
CA ALA A 19 1.51 -7.34 17.46
C ALA A 19 1.27 -7.55 15.98
N THR A 20 0.62 -8.64 15.60
CA THR A 20 0.21 -8.84 14.20
C THR A 20 -0.63 -7.65 13.72
N HIS A 21 -1.44 -7.10 14.64
CA HIS A 21 -2.34 -5.98 14.40
C HIS A 21 -1.99 -4.78 15.28
N ASP A 22 -1.87 -3.61 14.67
CA ASP A 22 -1.63 -2.34 15.36
C ASP A 22 -2.83 -1.43 15.14
N PRO A 23 -3.52 -0.94 16.20
CA PRO A 23 -4.74 -0.15 16.07
C PRO A 23 -4.57 1.13 15.22
N VAL A 24 -3.35 1.61 15.02
CA VAL A 24 -3.03 2.73 14.14
C VAL A 24 -3.12 2.32 12.66
N TYR A 25 -2.68 1.11 12.31
CA TYR A 25 -2.56 0.65 10.92
C TYR A 25 -3.70 -0.29 10.49
N THR A 26 -4.23 -1.09 11.41
CA THR A 26 -5.32 -2.06 11.14
C THR A 26 -6.51 -1.43 10.41
N PRO A 27 -7.01 -0.23 10.76
CA PRO A 27 -8.16 0.36 10.06
C PRO A 27 -7.88 0.71 8.60
N ILE A 28 -6.62 1.04 8.28
CA ILE A 28 -6.20 1.38 6.91
C ILE A 28 -6.06 0.10 6.08
N VAL A 29 -5.43 -0.92 6.67
CA VAL A 29 -5.28 -2.24 6.04
C VAL A 29 -6.65 -2.86 5.76
N HIS A 30 -7.59 -2.78 6.71
CA HIS A 30 -8.94 -3.31 6.53
C HIS A 30 -9.68 -2.67 5.35
N LYS A 31 -9.63 -1.34 5.23
CA LYS A 31 -10.24 -0.63 4.09
C LYS A 31 -9.59 -1.00 2.76
N LEU A 32 -8.27 -1.21 2.73
CA LEU A 32 -7.59 -1.69 1.54
C LEU A 32 -8.03 -3.12 1.20
N ASP A 33 -8.15 -4.00 2.19
CA ASP A 33 -8.63 -5.37 2.00
C ASP A 33 -10.07 -5.41 1.46
N GLU A 34 -10.96 -4.54 1.94
CA GLU A 34 -12.31 -4.38 1.37
C GLU A 34 -12.27 -4.04 -0.13
N ILE A 35 -11.47 -3.04 -0.51
CA ILE A 35 -11.31 -2.63 -1.92
C ILE A 35 -10.73 -3.78 -2.77
N PHE A 36 -9.73 -4.49 -2.26
CA PHE A 36 -9.12 -5.61 -3.00
C PHE A 36 -10.05 -6.82 -3.10
N GLN A 37 -10.88 -7.05 -2.09
CA GLN A 37 -11.89 -8.10 -2.09
C GLN A 37 -12.97 -7.83 -3.14
N GLU A 38 -13.41 -6.57 -3.28
CA GLU A 38 -14.33 -6.16 -4.35
C GLU A 38 -13.75 -6.40 -5.75
N LEU A 39 -12.42 -6.26 -5.90
CA LEU A 39 -11.69 -6.53 -7.13
C LEU A 39 -11.31 -8.01 -7.32
N ALA A 40 -11.75 -8.90 -6.42
CA ALA A 40 -11.43 -10.32 -6.42
C ALA A 40 -9.91 -10.62 -6.43
N VAL A 41 -9.13 -9.83 -5.69
CA VAL A 41 -7.68 -9.99 -5.53
C VAL A 41 -7.34 -10.41 -4.09
N PRO A 42 -7.45 -11.71 -3.74
CA PRO A 42 -7.25 -12.17 -2.37
C PRO A 42 -5.77 -12.29 -1.97
N GLU A 43 -4.89 -12.57 -2.93
CA GLU A 43 -3.48 -12.87 -2.68
C GLU A 43 -2.64 -11.59 -2.49
N GLU A 44 -1.87 -11.53 -1.40
CA GLU A 44 -1.03 -10.37 -1.05
C GLU A 44 -0.07 -9.93 -2.18
N PRO A 45 0.68 -10.85 -2.85
CA PRO A 45 1.54 -10.45 -3.96
C PRO A 45 0.76 -9.84 -5.14
N CYS A 46 -0.51 -10.22 -5.30
CA CYS A 46 -1.37 -9.66 -6.33
C CYS A 46 -1.95 -8.31 -5.97
N LYS A 47 -2.21 -8.05 -4.69
CA LYS A 47 -2.59 -6.72 -4.19
C LYS A 47 -1.46 -5.72 -4.44
N GLU A 48 -0.21 -6.09 -4.12
CA GLU A 48 0.97 -5.24 -4.39
C GLU A 48 1.11 -4.93 -5.89
N LYS A 49 1.04 -5.97 -6.75
CA LYS A 49 1.06 -5.79 -8.20
C LYS A 49 -0.05 -4.88 -8.72
N LEU A 50 -1.26 -5.04 -8.19
CA LEU A 50 -2.41 -4.22 -8.54
C LEU A 50 -2.17 -2.76 -8.15
N VAL A 51 -1.68 -2.49 -6.94
CA VAL A 51 -1.33 -1.13 -6.47
C VAL A 51 -0.26 -0.51 -7.37
N CYS A 52 0.80 -1.26 -7.72
CA CYS A 52 1.80 -0.80 -8.68
C CYS A 52 1.17 -0.42 -10.03
N LYS A 53 0.33 -1.29 -10.60
CA LYS A 53 -0.38 -1.01 -11.86
C LYS A 53 -1.32 0.19 -11.76
N MET A 54 -2.05 0.33 -10.65
CA MET A 54 -2.94 1.46 -10.38
C MET A 54 -2.16 2.77 -10.41
N TYR A 55 -1.01 2.83 -9.74
CA TYR A 55 -0.21 4.05 -9.68
C TYR A 55 0.57 4.34 -10.97
N GLY A 56 0.84 3.32 -11.80
CA GLY A 56 1.40 3.52 -13.14
C GLY A 56 0.39 4.02 -14.19
N ASN A 57 -0.91 3.73 -14.03
CA ASN A 57 -1.96 4.28 -14.88
C ASN A 57 -3.29 4.48 -14.11
N PRO A 58 -3.38 5.51 -13.25
CA PRO A 58 -4.50 5.67 -12.31
C PRO A 58 -5.85 5.83 -13.00
N ALA A 59 -5.87 6.47 -14.17
CA ALA A 59 -7.10 6.68 -14.94
C ALA A 59 -7.74 5.36 -15.40
N LYS A 60 -6.94 4.36 -15.77
CA LYS A 60 -7.42 3.03 -16.21
C LYS A 60 -8.09 2.24 -15.08
N PHE A 61 -7.69 2.49 -13.83
CA PHE A 61 -8.17 1.76 -12.66
C PHE A 61 -9.17 2.56 -11.81
N SER A 62 -9.61 3.72 -12.30
CA SER A 62 -10.67 4.49 -11.66
C SER A 62 -11.99 3.70 -11.68
N PRO A 63 -12.81 3.80 -10.62
CA PRO A 63 -12.64 4.66 -9.44
C PRO A 63 -11.77 4.05 -8.31
N HIS A 64 -11.45 2.76 -8.37
CA HIS A 64 -10.76 2.05 -7.28
C HIS A 64 -9.36 2.60 -6.98
N SER A 65 -8.63 3.07 -8.00
CA SER A 65 -7.35 3.76 -7.83
C SER A 65 -7.46 4.99 -6.91
N ASN A 66 -8.58 5.71 -6.92
CA ASN A 66 -8.82 6.84 -6.03
C ASN A 66 -9.02 6.40 -4.58
N LEU A 67 -9.75 5.29 -4.36
CA LEU A 67 -10.00 4.74 -3.03
C LEU A 67 -8.70 4.26 -2.38
N VAL A 68 -7.90 3.51 -3.14
CA VAL A 68 -6.57 3.06 -2.70
C VAL A 68 -5.68 4.26 -2.40
N SER A 69 -5.68 5.27 -3.27
CA SER A 69 -4.89 6.49 -3.06
C SER A 69 -5.31 7.26 -1.81
N ALA A 70 -6.62 7.32 -1.51
CA ALA A 70 -7.12 7.97 -0.31
C ALA A 70 -6.61 7.29 0.98
N GLN A 71 -6.45 5.96 0.97
CA GLN A 71 -5.90 5.24 2.13
C GLN A 71 -4.37 5.42 2.24
N LEU A 72 -3.65 5.25 1.12
CA LEU A 72 -2.17 5.27 1.11
C LEU A 72 -1.57 6.67 1.27
N SER A 73 -2.31 7.73 0.93
CA SER A 73 -1.83 9.11 1.08
C SER A 73 -1.92 9.64 2.51
N SER A 74 -2.51 8.87 3.45
CA SER A 74 -2.59 9.28 4.85
C SER A 74 -1.20 9.36 5.49
N GLU A 75 -1.00 10.35 6.37
CA GLU A 75 0.25 10.49 7.15
C GLU A 75 0.58 9.21 7.93
N THR A 76 -0.47 8.53 8.41
CA THR A 76 -0.37 7.23 9.04
C THR A 76 0.28 6.21 8.10
N ALA A 77 -0.23 6.05 6.87
CA ALA A 77 0.35 5.13 5.90
C ALA A 77 1.79 5.49 5.54
N ALA A 78 2.10 6.77 5.36
CA ALA A 78 3.44 7.28 5.12
C ALA A 78 4.44 6.90 6.24
N SER A 79 3.98 6.84 7.49
CA SER A 79 4.82 6.50 8.66
C SER A 79 5.13 5.01 8.83
N SER A 80 4.50 4.13 8.05
CA SER A 80 4.62 2.66 8.18
C SER A 80 6.04 2.13 7.98
N ALA A 81 6.87 2.80 7.17
CA ALA A 81 8.24 2.38 6.85
C ALA A 81 9.14 2.18 8.08
N GLY A 82 9.03 3.07 9.08
CA GLY A 82 9.80 2.97 10.31
C GLY A 82 9.24 1.97 11.32
N ARG A 83 8.09 1.37 11.01
CA ARG A 83 7.30 0.51 11.91
C ARG A 83 7.07 -0.90 11.35
N THR A 84 7.71 -1.27 10.25
CA THR A 84 7.55 -2.61 9.63
C THR A 84 8.00 -3.77 10.52
N THR A 85 8.90 -3.52 11.47
CA THR A 85 9.36 -4.53 12.45
C THR A 85 8.46 -4.66 13.67
N VAL A 86 7.50 -3.74 13.85
CA VAL A 86 6.64 -3.73 15.05
C VAL A 86 5.27 -4.35 14.81
N SER A 87 4.75 -4.34 13.58
CA SER A 87 3.49 -5.03 13.26
C SER A 87 3.38 -5.51 11.82
N ALA A 88 2.60 -6.58 11.61
CA ALA A 88 2.36 -7.13 10.28
C ALA A 88 1.52 -6.17 9.41
N ASP A 89 0.61 -5.41 10.03
CA ASP A 89 -0.17 -4.36 9.35
C ASP A 89 0.72 -3.21 8.84
N ALA A 90 1.67 -2.75 9.65
CA ALA A 90 2.63 -1.74 9.21
C ALA A 90 3.49 -2.25 8.04
N ALA A 91 3.94 -3.51 8.12
CA ALA A 91 4.69 -4.14 7.04
C ALA A 91 3.89 -4.27 5.74
N ARG A 92 2.59 -4.64 5.82
CA ARG A 92 1.67 -4.67 4.67
C ARG A 92 1.51 -3.29 4.05
N LEU A 93 1.19 -2.30 4.87
CA LEU A 93 0.95 -0.94 4.40
C LEU A 93 2.21 -0.35 3.73
N TRP A 94 3.38 -0.62 4.30
CA TRP A 94 4.64 -0.21 3.70
C TRP A 94 4.88 -0.85 2.32
N ARG A 95 4.59 -2.15 2.16
CA ARG A 95 4.70 -2.84 0.87
C ARG A 95 3.79 -2.20 -0.19
N TYR A 96 2.56 -1.84 0.16
CA TYR A 96 1.67 -1.12 -0.76
C TYR A 96 2.17 0.28 -1.12
N VAL A 97 2.75 1.02 -0.16
CA VAL A 97 3.38 2.32 -0.45
C VAL A 97 4.59 2.16 -1.39
N GLN A 98 5.41 1.12 -1.21
CA GLN A 98 6.52 0.84 -2.14
C GLN A 98 6.01 0.50 -3.54
N ALA A 99 5.02 -0.39 -3.64
CA ALA A 99 4.40 -0.74 -4.92
C ALA A 99 3.83 0.48 -5.65
N ALA A 100 3.15 1.37 -4.93
CA ALA A 100 2.63 2.61 -5.48
C ALA A 100 3.75 3.52 -6.03
N LYS A 101 4.90 3.59 -5.34
CA LYS A 101 6.06 4.37 -5.77
C LYS A 101 6.69 3.78 -7.04
N GLU A 102 6.85 2.46 -7.11
CA GLU A 102 7.37 1.77 -8.30
C GLU A 102 6.48 2.01 -9.53
N GLY A 103 5.16 1.93 -9.36
CA GLY A 103 4.21 2.26 -10.42
C GLY A 103 4.38 3.70 -10.93
N GLN A 104 4.53 4.68 -10.04
CA GLN A 104 4.77 6.08 -10.40
C GLN A 104 6.11 6.30 -11.09
N ASN A 105 7.13 5.53 -10.72
CA ASN A 105 8.45 5.58 -11.35
C ASN A 105 8.44 4.95 -12.76
N GLY A 106 7.34 4.31 -13.17
CA GLY A 106 7.22 3.65 -14.47
C GLY A 106 7.89 2.28 -14.53
N GLU A 107 8.12 1.65 -13.38
CA GLU A 107 8.69 0.30 -13.31
C GLU A 107 7.74 -0.74 -13.93
N ASP A 108 8.29 -1.85 -14.42
CA ASP A 108 7.46 -2.97 -14.90
C ASP A 108 6.93 -3.80 -13.73
N CYS A 109 5.71 -3.47 -13.28
CA CYS A 109 5.00 -4.20 -12.22
C CYS A 109 4.83 -5.71 -12.50
N ARG A 110 4.96 -6.18 -13.75
CA ARG A 110 4.91 -7.63 -14.06
C ARG A 110 6.20 -8.32 -13.63
N VAL A 111 7.33 -7.65 -13.81
CA VAL A 111 8.66 -8.14 -13.45
C VAL A 111 8.89 -8.03 -11.94
N LEU A 112 8.45 -6.95 -11.32
CA LEU A 112 8.60 -6.74 -9.87
C LEU A 112 7.74 -7.69 -9.04
N TYR A 113 6.56 -8.06 -9.54
CA TYR A 113 5.61 -8.94 -8.85
C TYR A 113 5.31 -10.20 -9.69
N PRO A 114 6.31 -11.10 -9.85
CA PRO A 114 6.20 -12.27 -10.73
C PRO A 114 5.37 -13.39 -10.08
N THR A 115 5.31 -13.45 -8.75
CA THR A 115 4.56 -14.45 -7.98
C THR A 115 3.05 -14.27 -8.06
N CYS A 116 2.59 -13.11 -8.51
CA CYS A 116 1.19 -12.89 -8.78
C CYS A 116 0.81 -13.37 -10.19
N ASN A 117 0.12 -14.51 -10.23
CA ASN A 117 -0.54 -15.09 -11.40
C ASN A 117 -2.01 -14.66 -11.49
N MET A 118 -2.33 -13.36 -11.37
CA MET A 118 -3.65 -12.91 -11.83
C MET A 118 -3.80 -13.32 -13.29
N LEU A 119 -4.81 -14.15 -13.58
CA LEU A 119 -5.12 -14.60 -14.93
C LEU A 119 -5.31 -13.37 -15.82
N GLY A 120 -4.36 -13.17 -16.74
CA GLY A 120 -4.45 -12.40 -17.99
C GLY A 120 -5.08 -11.02 -17.91
#